data_AF-A0A914D9P3-F1
#
_entry.id   AF-A0A914D9P3-F1
#
_cell.length_a   1.000
_cell.length_b   1.000
_cell.length_c   1.000
_cell.angle_alpha   90.00
_cell.angle_beta   90.00
_cell.angle_gamma   90.00
#
_symmetry.space_group_name_H-M   'P 1'
#
loop_
_entity.id
_entity.type
_entity.pdbx_description
1 polymer ?
#
loop_
_entity_poly.entity_id
_entity_poly.type
_entity_poly.pdbx_seq_one_letter_code
_entity_poly.pdbx_strand_id
1 'polypeptide(L)'
;MRRLHALVISQQVHRCNSKSQCHKSGQCSKRYPKPYCEQTYFDGLNVVYRRRHLDNGGNTVLIHSGDRVVRISNADIVPYNIFTLLDLENHHDLEVINSATAIGYILKYEYKGCDKSYIAITKAREGDNTIVDYDEPKAFRLV
;
A
#
# COMPACT_ATOMS: atom_id res chain seq x y z
N MET A 1 -8.66 -12.60 -20.82
CA MET A 1 -9.08 -12.35 -19.42
C MET A 1 -8.44 -13.24 -18.37
N ARG A 2 -8.03 -14.50 -18.66
CA ARG A 2 -7.42 -15.40 -17.65
C ARG A 2 -6.06 -14.91 -17.10
N ARG A 3 -5.19 -14.32 -17.94
CA ARG A 3 -3.87 -13.80 -17.54
C ARG A 3 -3.95 -12.67 -16.51
N LEU A 4 -4.75 -11.63 -16.79
CA LEU A 4 -4.94 -10.51 -15.86
C LEU A 4 -5.43 -11.00 -14.49
N HIS A 5 -6.44 -11.86 -14.47
CA HIS A 5 -6.99 -12.40 -13.23
C HIS A 5 -5.93 -13.16 -12.42
N ALA A 6 -5.08 -13.96 -13.06
CA ALA A 6 -3.98 -14.66 -12.40
C ALA A 6 -2.97 -13.68 -11.78
N LEU A 7 -2.57 -12.64 -12.52
CA LEU A 7 -1.66 -11.60 -12.03
C LEU A 7 -2.25 -10.82 -10.85
N VAL A 8 -3.54 -10.52 -10.87
CA VAL A 8 -4.22 -9.84 -9.75
C VAL A 8 -4.18 -10.70 -8.50
N ILE A 9 -4.44 -12.00 -8.60
CA ILE A 9 -4.41 -12.91 -7.46
C ILE A 9 -2.98 -13.09 -6.92
N SER A 10 -1.98 -13.18 -7.80
CA SER A 10 -0.61 -13.42 -7.39
C SER A 10 0.07 -12.16 -6.87
N GLN A 11 -0.15 -11.01 -7.52
CA GLN A 11 0.58 -9.77 -7.24
C GLN A 11 -0.22 -8.76 -6.43
N GLN A 12 -1.55 -8.68 -6.57
CA GLN A 12 -2.33 -7.54 -6.05
C GLN A 12 -3.16 -7.86 -4.81
N VAL A 13 -3.04 -9.05 -4.22
CA VAL A 13 -3.71 -9.38 -2.96
C VAL A 13 -2.91 -8.86 -1.78
N HIS A 14 -3.49 -7.95 -1.01
CA HIS A 14 -2.88 -7.48 0.24
C HIS A 14 -2.96 -8.56 1.33
N ARG A 15 -1.80 -9.02 1.80
CA ARG A 15 -1.70 -10.04 2.87
C ARG A 15 -1.18 -9.41 4.15
N CYS A 16 -2.11 -9.04 5.04
CA CYS A 16 -1.78 -8.57 6.38
C CYS A 16 -1.78 -9.74 7.38
N ASN A 17 -0.65 -9.99 8.02
CA ASN A 17 -0.55 -10.89 9.18
C ASN A 17 0.28 -10.21 10.29
N SER A 18 0.39 -10.86 11.46
CA SER A 18 1.09 -10.30 12.63
C SER A 18 2.59 -10.02 12.42
N LYS A 19 3.20 -10.60 11.38
CA LYS A 19 4.60 -10.37 11.00
C LYS A 19 4.76 -9.32 9.90
N SER A 20 3.66 -8.93 9.24
CA SER A 20 3.70 -7.91 8.18
C SER A 20 4.07 -6.54 8.78
N GLN A 21 4.95 -5.78 8.12
CA GLN A 21 5.30 -4.41 8.54
C GLN A 21 4.08 -3.47 8.65
N CYS A 22 3.05 -3.75 7.85
CA CYS A 22 1.81 -2.99 7.89
C CYS A 22 0.95 -3.31 9.12
N HIS A 23 1.17 -4.41 9.84
CA HIS A 23 0.40 -4.77 11.03
C HIS A 23 0.95 -4.02 12.25
N LYS A 24 0.22 -3.00 12.70
CA LYS A 24 0.60 -2.13 13.83
C LYS A 24 -0.57 -2.06 14.80
N SER A 25 -0.29 -2.23 16.09
CA SER A 25 -1.30 -2.15 17.16
C SER A 25 -2.53 -3.05 16.92
N GLY A 26 -2.32 -4.29 16.45
CA GLY A 26 -3.40 -5.26 16.20
C GLY A 26 -4.19 -5.04 14.92
N GLN A 27 -3.89 -4.01 14.12
CA GLN A 27 -4.62 -3.68 12.90
C GLN A 27 -3.69 -3.42 11.71
N CYS A 28 -4.22 -3.57 10.48
CA CYS A 28 -3.50 -3.18 9.30
C CYS A 28 -3.45 -1.64 9.20
N SER A 29 -2.25 -1.05 9.27
CA SER A 29 -2.01 0.38 9.05
C SER A 29 -2.47 0.88 7.68
N LYS A 30 -2.51 -0.01 6.67
CA LYS A 30 -3.06 0.26 5.33
C LYS A 30 -4.58 0.08 5.25
N ARG A 31 -5.22 -0.32 6.35
CA ARG A 31 -6.68 -0.48 6.51
C ARG A 31 -7.29 -1.51 5.55
N TYR A 32 -6.61 -2.63 5.36
CA TYR A 32 -7.16 -3.78 4.65
C TYR A 32 -7.78 -4.79 5.63
N PRO A 33 -8.87 -5.48 5.25
CA PRO A 33 -9.63 -5.31 4.01
C PRO A 33 -10.32 -3.93 3.93
N LYS A 34 -10.36 -3.34 2.73
CA LYS A 34 -10.99 -2.03 2.49
C LYS A 34 -12.52 -2.17 2.45
N PRO A 35 -13.29 -1.18 2.91
CA PRO A 35 -14.73 -1.21 2.80
C PRO A 35 -15.16 -1.32 1.32
N TYR A 36 -16.27 -2.02 1.08
CA TYR A 36 -16.89 -2.05 -0.24
C TYR A 36 -17.43 -0.66 -0.60
N CYS A 37 -17.38 -0.35 -1.88
CA CYS A 37 -17.81 0.93 -2.41
C CYS A 37 -18.34 0.76 -3.84
N GLU A 38 -19.53 1.27 -4.14
CA GLU A 38 -20.17 1.10 -5.43
C GLU A 38 -19.61 2.00 -6.53
N GLN A 39 -18.93 3.09 -6.18
CA GLN A 39 -18.39 4.06 -7.12
C GLN A 39 -17.06 4.62 -6.65
N THR A 40 -16.22 5.07 -7.59
CA THR A 40 -14.98 5.77 -7.24
C THR A 40 -15.31 7.24 -6.95
N TYR A 41 -14.87 7.77 -5.81
CA TYR A 41 -15.08 9.17 -5.43
C TYR A 41 -13.90 9.73 -4.64
N PHE A 42 -13.86 11.05 -4.45
CA PHE A 42 -12.85 11.73 -3.64
C PHE A 42 -13.44 12.09 -2.28
N ASP A 43 -12.81 11.67 -1.19
CA ASP A 43 -13.31 11.89 0.18
C ASP A 43 -12.81 13.20 0.81
N GLY A 44 -12.14 14.06 0.02
CA GLY A 44 -11.50 15.28 0.49
C GLY A 44 -10.01 15.13 0.77
N LEU A 45 -9.54 13.91 1.02
CA LEU A 45 -8.13 13.61 1.30
C LEU A 45 -7.54 12.61 0.29
N ASN A 46 -8.29 11.56 -0.06
CA ASN A 46 -7.85 10.48 -0.93
C ASN A 46 -8.95 10.08 -1.91
N VAL A 47 -8.54 9.38 -2.98
CA VAL A 47 -9.48 8.71 -3.87
C VAL A 47 -9.90 7.38 -3.26
N VAL A 48 -11.20 7.23 -3.04
CA VAL A 48 -11.82 5.96 -2.64
C VAL A 48 -12.25 5.24 -3.91
N TYR A 49 -11.61 4.11 -4.19
CA TYR A 49 -11.90 3.31 -5.38
C TYR A 49 -13.13 2.43 -5.20
N ARG A 50 -13.88 2.24 -6.29
CA ARG A 50 -14.96 1.25 -6.37
C ARG A 50 -14.44 -0.15 -6.03
N ARG A 51 -15.10 -0.80 -5.07
CA ARG A 51 -14.88 -2.18 -4.63
C ARG A 51 -16.24 -2.85 -4.49
N ARG A 52 -16.65 -3.63 -5.50
CA ARG A 52 -17.98 -4.26 -5.53
C ARG A 52 -18.07 -5.40 -4.53
N HIS A 53 -19.18 -5.44 -3.79
CA HIS A 53 -19.57 -6.60 -2.98
C HIS A 53 -19.94 -7.79 -3.88
N LEU A 54 -19.90 -9.01 -3.34
CA LEU A 54 -20.25 -10.22 -4.09
C LEU A 54 -21.66 -10.14 -4.71
N ASP A 55 -22.63 -9.63 -3.94
CA ASP A 55 -24.02 -9.48 -4.39
C ASP A 55 -24.19 -8.46 -5.53
N ASN A 56 -23.21 -7.56 -5.71
CA ASN A 56 -23.23 -6.50 -6.72
C ASN A 56 -22.20 -6.74 -7.84
N GLY A 57 -21.94 -8.00 -8.18
CA GLY A 57 -21.01 -8.39 -9.24
C GLY A 57 -19.53 -8.25 -8.84
N GLY A 58 -19.24 -8.35 -7.55
CA GLY A 58 -17.89 -8.59 -7.03
C GLY A 58 -17.45 -10.04 -7.21
N ASN A 59 -16.20 -10.33 -6.88
CA ASN A 59 -15.65 -11.68 -7.02
C ASN A 59 -14.95 -12.12 -5.72
N THR A 60 -14.87 -13.43 -5.52
CA THR A 60 -14.10 -14.04 -4.43
C THR A 60 -13.30 -15.23 -4.95
N VAL A 61 -12.11 -15.43 -4.40
CA VAL A 61 -11.22 -16.54 -4.73
C VAL A 61 -10.70 -17.17 -3.44
N LEU A 62 -10.60 -18.50 -3.42
CA LEU A 62 -9.92 -19.22 -2.35
C LEU A 62 -8.44 -19.36 -2.70
N ILE A 63 -7.57 -18.92 -1.80
CA ILE A 63 -6.12 -19.04 -1.94
C ILE A 63 -5.55 -19.87 -0.79
N HIS A 64 -4.55 -20.68 -1.11
CA HIS A 64 -3.78 -21.41 -0.10
C HIS A 64 -2.67 -20.50 0.45
N SER A 65 -2.52 -20.49 1.77
CA SER A 65 -1.46 -19.78 2.49
C SER A 65 -0.88 -20.74 3.53
N GLY A 66 0.03 -21.61 3.08
CA GLY A 66 0.42 -22.81 3.82
C GLY A 66 -0.77 -23.76 3.95
N ASP A 67 -1.01 -24.29 5.15
CA ASP A 67 -2.11 -25.23 5.44
C ASP A 67 -3.48 -24.56 5.57
N ARG A 68 -3.55 -23.24 5.43
CA ARG A 68 -4.79 -22.46 5.56
C ARG A 68 -5.34 -22.08 4.19
N VAL A 69 -6.65 -22.24 4.04
CA VAL A 69 -7.41 -21.69 2.91
C VAL A 69 -8.00 -20.35 3.34
N VAL A 70 -7.68 -19.29 2.61
CA VAL A 70 -8.18 -17.93 2.87
C VAL A 70 -9.06 -17.50 1.72
N ARG A 71 -10.26 -17.00 2.02
CA ARG A 71 -11.14 -16.38 1.02
C ARG A 71 -10.76 -14.93 0.83
N ILE A 72 -10.38 -14.58 -0.39
CA ILE A 72 -10.04 -13.24 -0.83
C ILE A 72 -11.20 -12.67 -1.62
N SER A 73 -11.46 -11.39 -1.41
CA SER A 73 -12.51 -10.62 -2.05
C SER A 73 -11.94 -9.36 -2.70
N ASN A 74 -12.77 -8.61 -3.39
CA ASN A 74 -12.40 -7.28 -3.91
C ASN A 74 -11.95 -6.29 -2.83
N ALA A 75 -12.29 -6.52 -1.55
CA ALA A 75 -11.85 -5.72 -0.43
C ALA A 75 -10.35 -5.85 -0.13
N ASP A 76 -9.74 -6.97 -0.54
CA ASP A 76 -8.34 -7.32 -0.25
C ASP A 76 -7.38 -6.91 -1.38
N ILE A 77 -7.90 -6.44 -2.51
CA ILE A 77 -7.11 -6.14 -3.70
C ILE A 77 -6.51 -4.73 -3.63
N VAL A 78 -5.21 -4.59 -3.85
CA VAL A 78 -4.56 -3.28 -3.99
C VAL A 78 -4.95 -2.66 -5.35
N PRO A 79 -5.28 -1.36 -5.43
CA PRO A 79 -5.60 -0.72 -6.70
C PRO A 79 -4.48 -0.86 -7.72
N TYR A 80 -4.84 -1.20 -8.97
CA TYR A 80 -3.88 -1.38 -10.05
C TYR A 80 -4.42 -0.84 -11.36
N ASN A 81 -3.52 -0.46 -12.27
CA ASN A 81 -3.85 -0.21 -13.66
C ASN A 81 -3.64 -1.50 -14.46
N ILE A 82 -4.61 -1.86 -15.30
CA ILE A 82 -4.58 -3.11 -16.07
C ILE A 82 -3.36 -3.18 -16.99
N PHE A 83 -3.02 -2.07 -17.66
CA PHE A 83 -1.93 -2.03 -18.62
C PHE A 83 -0.58 -2.19 -17.93
N THR A 84 -0.33 -1.46 -16.86
CA THR A 84 0.94 -1.54 -16.11
C THR A 84 1.12 -2.89 -15.43
N LEU A 85 0.05 -3.51 -14.93
CA LEU A 85 0.12 -4.85 -14.36
C LEU A 85 0.44 -5.92 -15.40
N LEU A 86 -0.10 -5.80 -16.61
CA LEU A 86 0.18 -6.74 -17.69
C LEU A 86 1.58 -6.57 -18.28
N ASP A 87 2.15 -5.37 -18.19
CA ASP A 87 3.47 -5.03 -18.71
C ASP A 87 4.58 -5.38 -17.71
N LEU A 88 4.43 -4.95 -16.45
CA LEU A 88 5.46 -5.09 -15.41
C LEU A 88 5.34 -6.39 -14.60
N GLU A 89 4.16 -7.03 -14.59
CA GLU A 89 3.87 -8.26 -13.86
C GLU A 89 4.26 -8.28 -12.36
N ASN A 90 4.33 -7.12 -11.72
CA ASN A 90 4.77 -6.96 -10.33
C ASN A 90 3.67 -6.38 -9.42
N HIS A 91 3.91 -6.43 -8.12
CA HIS A 91 3.09 -5.73 -7.13
C HIS A 91 3.40 -4.24 -7.18
N HIS A 92 2.36 -3.43 -7.39
CA HIS A 92 2.43 -1.98 -7.34
C HIS A 92 1.07 -1.42 -6.94
N ASP A 93 1.11 -0.30 -6.21
CA ASP A 93 -0.06 0.47 -5.84
C ASP A 93 -0.09 1.73 -6.71
N LEU A 94 -1.14 1.88 -7.52
CA LEU A 94 -1.33 3.06 -8.37
C LEU A 94 -2.54 3.84 -7.87
N GLU A 95 -2.25 4.88 -7.09
CA GLU A 95 -3.25 5.78 -6.55
C GLU A 95 -3.30 7.10 -7.34
N VAL A 96 -4.52 7.56 -7.61
CA VAL A 96 -4.78 8.90 -8.14
C VAL A 96 -4.71 9.85 -6.96
N ILE A 97 -3.83 10.83 -7.06
CA ILE A 97 -3.61 11.81 -5.99
C ILE A 97 -4.06 13.18 -6.48
N ASN A 98 -4.85 13.89 -5.66
CA ASN A 98 -5.43 15.19 -6.01
C ASN A 98 -5.18 16.26 -4.92
N SER A 99 -4.00 16.22 -4.30
CA SER A 99 -3.68 17.10 -3.17
C SER A 99 -2.28 17.70 -3.32
N ALA A 100 -2.04 18.86 -2.69
CA ALA A 100 -0.69 19.42 -2.59
C ALA A 100 0.27 18.47 -1.85
N THR A 101 -0.26 17.61 -0.96
CA THR A 101 0.51 16.55 -0.31
C THR A 101 1.02 15.49 -1.30
N ALA A 102 0.37 15.29 -2.45
CA ALA A 102 0.85 14.45 -3.55
C ALA A 102 2.20 14.91 -4.09
N ILE A 103 2.33 16.23 -4.28
CA ILE A 103 3.55 16.84 -4.81
C ILE A 103 4.69 16.61 -3.81
N GLY A 104 4.43 16.82 -2.52
CA GLY A 104 5.38 16.49 -1.46
C GLY A 104 5.77 15.01 -1.47
N TYR A 105 4.83 14.12 -1.77
CA TYR A 105 5.07 12.68 -1.86
C TYR A 105 5.94 12.32 -3.07
N ILE A 106 5.65 12.83 -4.27
CA ILE A 106 6.47 12.59 -5.47
C ILE A 106 7.90 13.08 -5.22
N LEU A 107 8.05 14.32 -4.71
CA LEU A 107 9.35 14.87 -4.35
C LEU A 107 10.05 13.99 -3.31
N LYS A 108 9.35 13.50 -2.29
CA LYS A 108 9.91 12.57 -1.30
C LYS A 108 10.54 11.33 -1.95
N TYR A 109 9.91 10.72 -2.95
CA TYR A 109 10.44 9.51 -3.59
C TYR A 109 11.62 9.79 -4.53
N GLU A 110 11.56 10.87 -5.31
CA GLU A 110 12.72 11.34 -6.08
C GLU A 110 13.91 11.65 -5.17
N TYR A 111 13.65 12.28 -4.02
CA TYR A 111 14.70 12.61 -3.06
C TYR A 111 15.13 11.43 -2.17
N LYS A 112 14.42 10.30 -2.19
CA LYS A 112 14.77 9.06 -1.49
C LYS A 112 15.78 8.17 -2.21
N GLY A 113 16.13 8.48 -3.46
CA GLY A 113 16.87 7.61 -4.40
C GLY A 113 17.98 6.73 -3.80
N CYS A 114 18.15 5.56 -4.40
CA CYS A 114 19.02 4.45 -3.99
C CYS A 114 20.45 4.85 -3.60
N ASP A 115 20.94 5.93 -4.20
CA ASP A 115 22.32 6.43 -4.06
C ASP A 115 22.52 7.40 -2.88
N LYS A 116 21.51 7.55 -2.01
CA LYS A 116 21.56 8.50 -0.88
C LYS A 116 21.56 7.77 0.46
N SER A 117 22.54 8.10 1.30
CA SER A 117 22.64 7.63 2.69
C SER A 117 22.10 8.67 3.67
N TYR A 118 21.21 8.25 4.57
CA TYR A 118 20.69 9.10 5.65
C TYR A 118 21.56 8.97 6.91
N ILE A 119 22.06 10.10 7.42
CA ILE A 119 22.79 10.17 8.69
C ILE A 119 21.99 11.05 9.65
N ALA A 120 21.55 10.47 10.77
CA ALA A 120 20.92 11.20 11.85
C ALA A 120 21.95 11.43 12.98
N ILE A 121 22.27 12.69 13.27
CA ILE A 121 23.13 13.05 14.40
C ILE A 121 22.23 13.42 15.58
N THR A 122 22.22 12.58 16.62
CA THR A 122 21.46 12.81 17.85
C THR A 122 22.40 13.01 19.04
N LYS A 123 21.97 13.78 20.04
CA LYS A 123 22.67 13.85 21.33
C LYS A 123 22.24 12.64 22.15
N ALA A 124 23.19 11.80 22.56
CA ALA A 124 22.90 10.69 23.46
C ALA A 124 22.39 11.23 24.81
N ARG A 125 21.21 10.76 25.23
CA ARG A 125 20.73 10.87 26.61
C ARG A 125 20.58 9.45 27.15
N GLU A 126 21.10 9.19 28.34
CA GLU A 126 20.96 7.89 29.01
C GLU A 126 19.47 7.51 29.13
N GLY A 127 19.10 6.34 28.60
CA GLY A 127 17.75 5.80 28.65
C GLY A 127 16.85 6.05 27.44
N ASP A 128 17.31 6.77 26.41
CA ASP A 128 16.48 7.10 25.25
C ASP A 128 16.60 6.06 24.12
N ASN A 129 15.65 5.12 24.03
CA ASN A 129 15.55 4.14 22.95
C ASN A 129 14.92 4.80 21.70
N THR A 130 15.63 5.74 21.09
CA THR A 130 15.13 6.47 19.92
C THR A 130 15.07 5.55 18.70
N ILE A 131 13.86 5.10 18.36
CA ILE A 131 13.60 4.41 17.09
C ILE A 131 13.68 5.45 15.98
N VAL A 132 14.73 5.36 15.15
CA VAL A 132 14.89 6.22 13.98
C VAL A 132 14.03 5.68 12.85
N ASP A 133 12.99 6.43 12.50
CA ASP A 133 12.18 6.18 11.31
C ASP A 133 12.92 6.70 10.07
N TYR A 134 13.54 5.79 9.33
CA TYR A 134 14.25 6.08 8.08
C TYR A 134 13.30 6.28 6.88
N ASP A 135 12.00 6.04 7.05
CA ASP A 135 11.05 6.11 5.95
C ASP A 135 10.66 7.56 5.60
N GLU A 136 10.97 8.54 6.46
CA GLU A 136 10.65 9.95 6.23
C GLU A 136 11.82 10.90 6.52
N PRO A 137 12.35 11.63 5.51
CA PRO A 137 13.27 12.73 5.77
C PRO A 137 12.54 13.84 6.55
N LYS A 138 12.97 14.08 7.79
CA LYS A 138 12.35 15.06 8.69
C LYS A 138 12.69 16.52 8.33
N ALA A 139 13.84 16.74 7.69
CA ALA A 139 14.27 18.05 7.24
C ALA A 139 15.32 17.91 6.13
N PHE A 140 15.23 18.76 5.11
CA PHE A 140 16.27 18.94 4.12
C PHE A 140 17.02 20.23 4.48
N ARG A 141 18.33 20.12 4.71
CA ARG A 141 19.20 21.29 4.84
C ARG A 141 19.95 21.42 3.54
N LEU A 142 19.55 22.40 2.73
CA LEU A 142 20.34 22.79 1.57
C LEU A 142 21.61 23.45 2.10
N VAL A 143 22.77 22.96 1.64
CA VAL A 143 24.09 23.54 1.92
C VAL A 143 24.33 24.66 0.94
#